data_AF-A0A0J7L3K7-F1
#
_entry.id   AF-A0A0J7L3K7-F1
#
_cell.length_a   1.000
_cell.length_b   1.000
_cell.length_c   1.000
_cell.angle_alpha   90.00
_cell.angle_beta   90.00
_cell.angle_gamma   90.00
#
_symmetry.space_group_name_H-M   'P 1'
#
loop_
_entity.id
_entity.type
_entity.pdbx_description
1 polymer ?
#
loop_
_entity_poly.entity_id
_entity_poly.type
_entity_poly.pdbx_seq_one_letter_code
_entity_poly.pdbx_strand_id
1 'polypeptide(L)'
;MQDQQFLLCPFDRQPTAVHEDSVYSLKKNFALIELLERLEQSNSEKTMVLERERHQSNQSCDEDEAHTAVLYCTVCATHLCETCDTATHSSKTLGKHRRVPLSEKPREKPRCPIHMEHAAEFTCTQEGCHNSLMCYLCKEYGKHSTHKPALVEEEAENIRKSIIAALQKMTQFMESMRDTAHKIESNADGSAYSFKEN
;
A
#
# COMPACT_ATOMS: atom_id res chain seq x y z
N MET A 1 -22.97 -20.24 54.26
CA MET A 1 -21.85 -19.30 54.47
C MET A 1 -21.02 -19.37 53.20
N GLN A 2 -20.94 -18.29 52.42
CA GLN A 2 -20.18 -18.28 51.16
C GLN A 2 -18.71 -18.03 51.50
N ASP A 3 -17.81 -18.96 51.12
CA ASP A 3 -16.37 -18.79 51.25
C ASP A 3 -15.90 -17.71 50.28
N GLN A 4 -15.57 -16.54 50.81
CA GLN A 4 -15.02 -15.44 50.03
C GLN A 4 -13.50 -15.64 49.92
N GLN A 5 -13.00 -15.86 48.71
CA GLN A 5 -11.57 -16.03 48.45
C GLN A 5 -10.92 -14.65 48.23
N PHE A 6 -9.69 -14.47 48.75
CA PHE A 6 -8.95 -13.20 48.65
C PHE A 6 -7.62 -13.40 47.94
N LEU A 7 -7.27 -12.48 47.05
CA LEU A 7 -5.95 -12.38 46.43
C LEU A 7 -5.14 -11.27 47.11
N LEU A 8 -3.89 -11.56 47.46
CA LEU A 8 -2.98 -10.55 48.01
C LEU A 8 -2.21 -9.89 46.86
N CYS A 9 -2.24 -8.55 46.82
CA CYS A 9 -1.42 -7.80 45.88
C CYS A 9 0.09 -8.06 46.13
N PRO A 10 0.89 -8.37 45.09
CA PRO A 10 2.32 -8.63 45.24
C PRO A 10 3.15 -7.43 45.75
N PHE A 11 2.61 -6.21 45.67
CA PHE A 11 3.33 -4.97 46.00
C PHE A 11 3.07 -4.49 47.42
N ASP A 12 1.80 -4.37 47.81
CA ASP A 12 1.37 -3.79 49.09
C ASP A 12 0.65 -4.79 50.00
N ARG A 13 0.50 -6.05 49.55
CA ARG A 13 -0.18 -7.14 50.25
C ARG A 13 -1.64 -6.84 50.61
N GLN A 14 -2.26 -5.85 49.96
CA GLN A 14 -3.66 -5.53 50.21
C GLN A 14 -4.56 -6.68 49.71
N PRO A 15 -5.53 -7.15 50.54
CA PRO A 15 -6.43 -8.21 50.15
C PRO A 15 -7.50 -7.71 49.19
N THR A 16 -7.62 -8.35 48.03
CA THR A 16 -8.66 -8.10 47.04
C THR A 16 -9.64 -9.26 47.05
N ALA A 17 -10.92 -8.96 47.30
CA ALA A 17 -11.98 -9.96 47.28
C ALA A 17 -12.21 -10.48 45.85
N VAL A 18 -12.32 -11.80 45.70
CA VAL A 18 -12.70 -12.46 44.45
C VAL A 18 -13.96 -13.26 44.71
N HIS A 19 -14.99 -13.02 43.90
CA HIS A 19 -16.23 -13.80 43.95
C HIS A 19 -16.07 -15.00 43.01
N GLU A 20 -16.44 -16.20 43.47
CA GLU A 20 -16.56 -17.43 42.65
C GLU A 20 -15.25 -17.98 42.04
N ASP A 21 -14.14 -18.01 42.80
CA ASP A 21 -12.84 -18.56 42.36
C ASP A 21 -12.33 -18.02 41.00
N SER A 22 -12.89 -16.89 40.54
CA SER A 22 -12.75 -16.45 39.16
C SER A 22 -12.18 -15.05 39.04
N VAL A 23 -11.04 -14.96 38.36
CA VAL A 23 -10.32 -13.71 38.07
C VAL A 23 -11.12 -12.73 37.21
N TYR A 24 -12.25 -13.14 36.61
CA TYR A 24 -13.11 -12.28 35.80
C TYR A 24 -13.83 -11.19 36.62
N SER A 25 -13.95 -11.36 37.93
CA SER A 25 -14.52 -10.36 38.84
C SER A 25 -13.59 -9.18 39.13
N LEU A 26 -12.30 -9.31 38.80
CA LEU A 26 -11.33 -8.23 38.98
C LEU A 26 -11.52 -7.14 37.93
N LYS A 27 -11.27 -5.89 38.35
CA LYS A 27 -11.34 -4.75 37.44
C LYS A 27 -10.30 -4.90 36.33
N LYS A 28 -10.78 -4.93 35.08
CA LYS A 28 -9.92 -4.98 33.89
C LYS A 28 -9.06 -3.71 33.78
N ASN A 29 -7.82 -3.88 33.32
CA ASN A 29 -6.98 -2.76 32.92
C ASN A 29 -7.33 -2.36 31.48
N PHE A 30 -8.33 -1.50 31.32
CA PHE A 30 -8.82 -1.06 30.01
C PHE A 30 -7.73 -0.40 29.15
N ALA A 31 -6.77 0.30 29.76
CA ALA A 31 -5.65 0.89 29.02
C ALA A 31 -4.75 -0.17 28.37
N LEU A 32 -4.48 -1.28 29.08
CA LEU A 32 -3.71 -2.38 28.51
C LEU A 32 -4.49 -3.10 27.40
N ILE A 33 -5.79 -3.30 27.59
CA ILE A 33 -6.65 -3.96 26.59
C ILE A 33 -6.68 -3.13 25.30
N GLU A 34 -6.91 -1.82 25.41
CA GLU A 34 -6.89 -0.90 24.26
C GLU A 34 -5.54 -0.93 23.52
N LEU A 35 -4.42 -0.99 24.26
CA LEU A 35 -3.09 -1.12 23.66
C LEU A 35 -2.91 -2.45 22.91
N LEU A 36 -3.39 -3.55 23.47
CA LEU A 36 -3.34 -4.86 22.81
C LEU A 36 -4.20 -4.89 21.55
N GLU A 37 -5.43 -4.37 21.61
CA GLU A 37 -6.32 -4.26 20.44
C GLU A 37 -5.68 -3.43 19.32
N ARG A 38 -5.02 -2.32 19.63
CA ARG A 38 -4.29 -1.51 18.64
C ARG A 38 -3.10 -2.26 18.03
N LEU A 39 -2.38 -3.04 18.83
CA LEU A 39 -1.26 -3.84 18.32
C LEU A 39 -1.76 -4.94 17.37
N GLU A 40 -2.84 -5.63 17.73
CA GLU A 40 -3.48 -6.65 16.89
C GLU A 40 -3.99 -6.05 15.57
N GLN A 41 -4.67 -4.91 15.63
CA GLN A 41 -5.12 -4.16 14.45
C GLN A 41 -3.94 -3.81 13.53
N SER A 42 -2.88 -3.23 14.10
CA SER A 42 -1.69 -2.85 13.32
C SER A 42 -0.99 -4.04 12.64
N ASN A 43 -0.99 -5.22 13.28
CA ASN A 43 -0.43 -6.43 12.68
C ASN A 43 -1.33 -6.99 11.60
N SER A 44 -2.65 -7.00 11.81
CA SER A 44 -3.62 -7.42 10.79
C SER A 44 -3.50 -6.55 9.54
N GLU A 45 -3.41 -5.23 9.72
CA GLU A 45 -3.19 -4.28 8.62
C GLU A 45 -1.90 -4.59 7.86
N LYS A 46 -0.77 -4.80 8.56
CA LYS A 46 0.50 -5.19 7.93
C LYS A 46 0.37 -6.47 7.11
N THR A 47 -0.27 -7.50 7.64
CA THR A 47 -0.49 -8.76 6.94
C THR A 47 -1.31 -8.54 5.67
N MET A 48 -2.42 -7.81 5.75
CA MET A 48 -3.24 -7.49 4.58
C MET A 48 -2.47 -6.72 3.51
N VAL A 49 -1.62 -5.77 3.91
CA VAL A 49 -0.75 -5.01 2.98
C VAL A 49 0.24 -5.96 2.29
N LEU A 50 0.93 -6.83 3.03
CA LEU A 50 1.89 -7.78 2.46
C LEU A 50 1.24 -8.81 1.52
N GLU A 51 0.05 -9.30 1.87
CA GLU A 51 -0.73 -10.18 0.99
C GLU A 51 -1.11 -9.47 -0.30
N ARG A 52 -1.54 -8.21 -0.22
CA ARG A 52 -1.85 -7.40 -1.39
C ARG A 52 -0.63 -7.22 -2.28
N GLU A 53 0.53 -6.90 -1.69
CA GLU A 53 1.79 -6.78 -2.44
C GLU A 53 2.12 -8.09 -3.15
N ARG A 54 1.96 -9.25 -2.50
CA ARG A 54 2.25 -10.55 -3.12
C ARG A 54 1.43 -10.81 -4.40
N HIS A 55 0.19 -10.33 -4.44
CA HIS A 55 -0.69 -10.51 -5.60
C HIS A 55 -0.50 -9.43 -6.68
N GLN A 56 -0.01 -8.25 -6.32
CA GLN A 56 0.08 -7.07 -7.21
C GLN A 56 1.51 -6.79 -7.70
N SER A 57 2.52 -7.26 -6.96
CA SER A 57 3.93 -7.09 -7.26
C SER A 57 4.38 -8.05 -8.35
N ASN A 58 4.98 -7.50 -9.41
CA ASN A 58 5.79 -8.24 -10.38
C ASN A 58 7.30 -8.08 -10.09
N GLN A 59 7.67 -7.66 -8.88
CA GLN A 59 9.07 -7.49 -8.51
C GLN A 59 9.62 -8.80 -7.94
N SER A 60 10.71 -9.29 -8.53
CA SER A 60 11.46 -10.43 -8.00
C SER A 60 12.23 -10.03 -6.75
N CYS A 61 12.49 -11.00 -5.87
CA CYS A 61 13.41 -10.84 -4.75
C CYS A 61 14.85 -10.78 -5.28
N ASP A 62 15.67 -9.88 -4.73
CA ASP A 62 17.07 -9.73 -5.13
C ASP A 62 17.95 -10.92 -4.68
N GLU A 63 17.53 -11.64 -3.64
CA GLU A 63 18.25 -12.83 -3.14
C GLU A 63 17.87 -14.10 -3.91
N ASP A 64 16.68 -14.14 -4.53
CA ASP A 64 16.18 -15.31 -5.25
C ASP A 64 15.10 -14.90 -6.27
N GLU A 65 15.40 -15.05 -7.56
CA GLU A 65 14.50 -14.68 -8.66
C GLU A 65 13.18 -15.46 -8.66
N ALA A 66 13.12 -16.64 -8.01
CA ALA A 66 11.89 -17.42 -7.90
C ALA A 66 10.91 -16.85 -6.85
N HIS A 67 11.37 -15.99 -5.95
CA HIS A 67 10.54 -15.38 -4.93
C HIS A 67 9.99 -14.02 -5.38
N THR A 68 8.74 -13.72 -4.99
CA THR A 68 8.14 -12.40 -5.17
C THR A 68 8.50 -11.49 -4.00
N ALA A 69 9.09 -10.33 -4.30
CA ALA A 69 9.38 -9.32 -3.30
C ALA A 69 8.09 -8.65 -2.81
N VAL A 70 8.03 -8.40 -1.50
CA VAL A 70 6.92 -7.70 -0.83
C VAL A 70 7.41 -6.55 0.06
N LEU A 71 8.70 -6.55 0.40
CA LEU A 71 9.35 -5.55 1.23
C LEU A 71 10.48 -4.87 0.45
N TYR A 72 10.74 -3.61 0.78
CA TYR A 72 11.88 -2.83 0.32
C TYR A 72 12.67 -2.32 1.51
N CYS A 73 13.98 -2.57 1.52
CA CYS A 73 14.87 -1.99 2.50
C CYS A 73 15.41 -0.66 1.99
N THR A 74 15.04 0.45 2.65
CA THR A 74 15.45 1.80 2.25
C THR A 74 16.95 2.09 2.45
N VAL A 75 17.63 1.25 3.24
CA VAL A 75 19.07 1.41 3.54
C VAL A 75 19.91 0.55 2.59
N CYS A 76 19.53 -0.71 2.37
CA CYS A 76 20.21 -1.60 1.43
C CYS A 76 19.83 -1.30 -0.03
N ALA A 77 18.71 -0.60 -0.26
CA ALA A 77 18.08 -0.41 -1.56
C ALA A 77 17.71 -1.72 -2.27
N THR A 78 17.37 -2.77 -1.51
CA THR A 78 17.03 -4.11 -2.02
C THR A 78 15.55 -4.44 -1.86
N HIS A 79 15.04 -5.26 -2.78
CA HIS A 79 13.70 -5.83 -2.81
C HIS A 79 13.73 -7.25 -2.28
N LEU A 80 12.97 -7.53 -1.23
CA LEU A 80 13.03 -8.79 -0.50
C LEU A 80 11.65 -9.39 -0.29
N CYS A 81 11.57 -10.72 -0.31
CA CYS A 81 10.44 -11.44 0.27
C CYS A 81 10.60 -11.54 1.80
N GLU A 82 9.56 -11.95 2.53
CA GLU A 82 9.58 -12.02 4.00
C GLU A 82 10.65 -12.98 4.55
N THR A 83 10.89 -14.09 3.86
CA THR A 83 11.90 -15.09 4.25
C THR A 83 13.31 -14.55 4.07
N CYS A 84 13.60 -13.95 2.91
CA CYS A 84 14.88 -13.30 2.62
C CYS A 84 15.11 -12.07 3.51
N ASP A 85 14.06 -11.27 3.81
CA ASP A 85 14.16 -10.16 4.76
C ASP A 85 14.59 -10.65 6.13
N THR A 86 13.94 -11.70 6.64
CA THR A 86 14.27 -12.26 7.96
C THR A 86 15.68 -12.83 7.97
N ALA A 87 16.09 -13.53 6.91
CA ALA A 87 17.44 -14.09 6.79
C ALA A 87 18.51 -12.98 6.84
N THR A 88 18.37 -11.95 5.99
CA THR A 88 19.37 -10.89 5.82
C THR A 88 19.32 -9.85 6.95
N HIS A 89 18.14 -9.50 7.45
CA HIS A 89 17.93 -8.47 8.48
C HIS A 89 17.74 -9.01 9.91
N SER A 90 18.01 -10.30 10.17
CA SER A 90 18.03 -10.86 11.54
C SER A 90 19.20 -10.36 12.41
N SER A 91 20.27 -9.87 11.78
CA SER A 91 21.47 -9.42 12.50
C SER A 91 21.25 -8.11 13.26
N LYS A 92 22.01 -7.87 14.34
CA LYS A 92 21.85 -6.67 15.19
C LYS A 92 22.08 -5.34 14.47
N THR A 93 22.87 -5.34 13.41
CA THR A 93 23.18 -4.16 12.60
C THR A 93 22.12 -3.93 11.53
N LEU A 94 21.82 -4.97 10.76
CA LEU A 94 20.88 -4.90 9.64
C LEU A 94 19.41 -4.84 10.12
N GLY A 95 19.08 -5.42 11.27
CA GLY A 95 17.72 -5.36 11.82
C GLY A 95 17.23 -3.94 12.15
N LYS A 96 18.14 -2.97 12.29
CA LYS A 96 17.82 -1.54 12.45
C LYS A 96 17.44 -0.85 11.15
N HIS A 97 17.62 -1.51 10.00
CA HIS A 97 17.26 -0.94 8.71
C HIS A 97 15.76 -0.75 8.60
N ARG A 98 15.38 0.40 8.04
CA ARG A 98 13.98 0.72 7.76
C ARG A 98 13.51 -0.06 6.54
N ARG A 99 12.56 -0.95 6.78
CA ARG A 99 11.88 -1.79 5.80
C ARG A 99 10.45 -1.29 5.64
N VAL A 100 10.02 -1.11 4.40
CA VAL A 100 8.68 -0.63 4.03
C VAL A 100 8.07 -1.58 3.01
N PRO A 101 6.74 -1.69 2.91
CA PRO A 101 6.09 -2.38 1.80
C PRO A 101 6.52 -1.80 0.45
N LEU A 102 6.50 -2.60 -0.63
CA LEU A 102 6.90 -2.12 -1.96
C LEU A 102 6.08 -0.92 -2.45
N SER A 103 4.78 -0.85 -2.15
CA SER A 103 3.93 0.31 -2.46
C SER A 103 4.37 1.60 -1.78
N GLU A 104 5.02 1.51 -0.63
CA GLU A 104 5.55 2.63 0.13
C GLU A 104 7.01 2.97 -0.22
N LYS A 105 7.60 2.29 -1.22
CA LYS A 105 8.95 2.58 -1.69
C LYS A 105 9.08 4.08 -2.00
N PRO A 106 10.05 4.78 -1.38
CA PRO A 106 10.29 6.19 -1.68
C PRO A 106 10.51 6.39 -3.18
N ARG A 107 9.76 7.33 -3.76
CA ARG A 107 9.89 7.65 -5.18
C ARG A 107 11.18 8.41 -5.39
N GLU A 108 12.10 7.85 -6.17
CA GLU A 108 13.31 8.55 -6.56
C GLU A 108 12.96 9.70 -7.50
N LYS A 109 13.45 10.90 -7.18
CA LYS A 109 13.24 12.07 -8.04
C LYS A 109 14.02 11.88 -9.35
N PRO A 110 13.40 12.09 -10.52
CA PRO A 110 14.10 11.99 -11.79
C PRO A 110 15.21 13.04 -11.86
N ARG A 111 16.27 12.77 -12.62
CA ARG A 111 17.33 13.74 -12.89
C ARG A 111 16.91 14.71 -13.99
N CYS A 112 17.41 15.94 -13.95
CA CYS A 112 17.12 16.91 -14.99
C CYS A 112 17.82 16.52 -16.29
N PRO A 113 17.13 16.54 -17.46
CA PRO A 113 17.70 16.17 -18.77
C PRO A 113 18.88 17.07 -19.20
N ILE A 114 18.97 18.28 -18.66
CA ILE A 114 20.03 19.25 -18.99
C ILE A 114 21.12 19.24 -17.91
N HIS A 115 20.75 19.05 -16.64
CA HIS A 115 21.67 19.10 -15.50
C HIS A 115 21.61 17.78 -14.73
N MET A 116 22.41 16.79 -15.13
CA MET A 116 22.39 15.43 -14.57
C MET A 116 22.68 15.35 -13.07
N GLU A 117 23.39 16.34 -12.52
CA GLU A 117 23.72 16.43 -11.09
C GLU A 117 22.55 16.94 -10.24
N HIS A 118 21.53 17.53 -10.87
CA HIS A 118 20.38 18.10 -10.17
C HIS A 118 19.11 17.30 -10.41
N ALA A 119 18.33 17.08 -9.35
CA ALA A 119 17.00 16.51 -9.45
C ALA A 119 16.05 17.44 -10.21
N ALA A 120 15.20 16.85 -11.05
CA ALA A 120 14.07 17.53 -11.67
C ALA A 120 12.90 17.56 -10.70
N GLU A 121 12.73 18.70 -10.02
CA GLU A 121 11.62 18.92 -9.08
C GLU A 121 10.40 19.54 -9.76
N PHE A 122 10.60 20.17 -10.93
CA PHE A 122 9.56 20.89 -11.65
C PHE A 122 9.33 20.28 -13.03
N THR A 123 8.11 20.45 -13.52
CA THR A 123 7.73 20.14 -14.90
C THR A 123 7.13 21.36 -15.60
N CYS A 124 7.37 21.48 -16.90
CA CYS A 124 6.86 22.54 -17.75
C CYS A 124 5.47 22.15 -18.25
N THR A 125 4.46 22.94 -17.94
CA THR A 125 3.08 22.73 -18.43
C THR A 125 2.74 23.61 -19.63
N GLN A 126 3.73 24.33 -20.18
CA GLN A 126 3.55 25.17 -21.36
C GLN A 126 3.41 24.32 -22.63
N GLU A 127 2.34 24.58 -23.40
CA GLU A 127 2.11 23.97 -24.72
C GLU A 127 3.31 24.17 -25.66
N GLY A 128 3.73 23.10 -26.34
CA GLY A 128 4.86 23.12 -27.29
C GLY A 128 6.26 22.95 -26.67
N CYS A 129 6.36 22.78 -25.34
CA CYS A 129 7.64 22.59 -24.66
C CYS A 129 8.08 21.12 -24.64
N HIS A 130 9.10 20.75 -25.42
CA HIS A 130 9.60 19.37 -25.53
C HIS A 130 10.33 18.83 -24.27
N ASN A 131 10.96 19.71 -23.48
CA ASN A 131 11.62 19.32 -22.24
C ASN A 131 10.74 19.68 -21.05
N SER A 132 9.86 18.77 -20.65
CA SER A 132 8.95 19.03 -19.55
C SER A 132 9.68 19.00 -18.21
N LEU A 133 10.57 18.03 -17.93
CA LEU A 133 11.27 17.92 -16.65
C LEU A 133 12.41 18.95 -16.49
N MET A 134 12.43 19.67 -15.37
CA MET A 134 13.38 20.74 -15.10
C MET A 134 13.82 20.79 -13.62
N CYS A 135 15.10 21.10 -13.39
CA CYS A 135 15.62 21.45 -12.06
C CYS A 135 15.43 22.94 -11.76
N TYR A 136 15.80 23.35 -10.54
CA TYR A 136 15.72 24.75 -10.11
C TYR A 136 16.53 25.70 -11.04
N LEU A 137 17.71 25.28 -11.54
CA LEU A 137 18.51 26.09 -12.47
C LEU A 137 17.79 26.34 -13.80
N CYS A 138 17.15 25.30 -14.36
CA CYS A 138 16.38 25.42 -15.60
C CYS A 138 15.17 26.34 -15.43
N LYS A 139 14.55 26.30 -14.24
CA LYS A 139 13.41 27.14 -13.87
C LYS A 139 13.81 28.61 -13.68
N GLU A 140 14.94 28.90 -13.04
CA GLU A 140 15.29 30.29 -12.70
C GLU A 140 16.15 30.99 -13.75
N TYR A 141 17.13 30.28 -14.31
CA TYR A 141 18.13 30.86 -15.21
C TYR A 141 18.10 30.26 -16.62
N GLY A 142 17.35 29.17 -16.80
CA GLY A 142 17.29 28.44 -18.05
C GLY A 142 16.19 28.92 -19.00
N LYS A 143 16.00 28.10 -20.05
CA LYS A 143 15.01 28.31 -21.11
C LYS A 143 13.55 28.21 -20.64
N HIS A 144 13.30 27.82 -19.39
CA HIS A 144 11.97 27.65 -18.82
C HIS A 144 11.61 28.75 -17.82
N SER A 145 12.43 29.81 -17.69
CA SER A 145 12.20 30.94 -16.79
C SER A 145 10.91 31.71 -17.05
N THR A 146 10.43 31.70 -18.30
CA THR A 146 9.18 32.36 -18.71
C THR A 146 8.01 31.38 -18.88
N HIS A 147 8.24 30.09 -18.67
CA HIS A 147 7.22 29.05 -18.85
C HIS A 147 6.52 28.74 -17.53
N LYS A 148 5.29 28.24 -17.59
CA LYS A 148 4.53 27.85 -16.38
C LYS A 148 5.13 26.57 -15.74
N PRO A 149 5.72 26.66 -14.54
CA PRO A 149 6.21 25.49 -13.82
C PRO A 149 5.07 24.86 -13.01
N ALA A 150 5.13 23.53 -12.86
CA ALA A 150 4.36 22.76 -11.90
C ALA A 150 5.29 21.78 -11.17
N LEU A 151 4.89 21.24 -10.02
CA LEU A 151 5.69 20.25 -9.30
C LEU A 151 5.57 18.89 -9.98
N VAL A 152 6.70 18.19 -10.18
CA VAL A 152 6.71 16.85 -10.79
C VAL A 152 5.86 15.87 -9.99
N GLU A 153 5.92 15.95 -8.66
CA GLU A 153 5.18 15.04 -7.78
C GLU A 153 3.66 15.21 -7.93
N GLU A 154 3.18 16.45 -8.00
CA GLU A 154 1.76 16.77 -8.15
C GLU A 154 1.24 16.35 -9.53
N GLU A 155 1.95 16.69 -10.60
CA GLU A 155 1.57 16.32 -11.95
C GLU A 155 1.61 14.81 -12.16
N ALA A 156 2.64 14.13 -11.65
CA ALA A 156 2.72 12.67 -11.71
C ALA A 156 1.55 12.02 -10.97
N GLU A 157 1.12 12.56 -9.83
CA GLU A 157 -0.03 12.07 -9.09
C GLU A 157 -1.35 12.32 -9.83
N ASN A 158 -1.53 13.50 -10.43
CA ASN A 158 -2.70 13.82 -11.25
C ASN A 158 -2.80 12.90 -12.47
N ILE A 159 -1.69 12.65 -13.16
CA ILE A 159 -1.61 11.72 -14.28
C ILE A 159 -1.98 10.30 -13.83
N ARG A 160 -1.43 9.82 -12.71
CA ARG A 160 -1.76 8.50 -12.16
C ARG A 160 -3.25 8.37 -11.86
N LYS A 161 -3.84 9.34 -11.17
CA LYS A 161 -5.28 9.37 -10.87
C LYS A 161 -6.11 9.33 -12.14
N SER A 162 -5.73 10.12 -13.15
CA SER A 162 -6.42 10.13 -14.45
C SER A 162 -6.34 8.77 -15.16
N ILE A 163 -5.17 8.13 -15.16
CA ILE A 163 -4.98 6.79 -15.74
C ILE A 163 -5.84 5.76 -15.01
N ILE A 164 -5.83 5.76 -13.67
CA ILE A 164 -6.65 4.83 -12.88
C ILE A 164 -8.14 5.03 -13.19
N ALA A 165 -8.61 6.28 -13.23
CA ALA A 165 -9.99 6.58 -13.56
C ALA A 165 -10.36 6.15 -14.99
N ALA A 166 -9.45 6.32 -15.96
CA ALA A 166 -9.64 5.85 -17.34
C ALA A 166 -9.71 4.32 -17.41
N LEU A 167 -8.83 3.62 -16.71
CA LEU A 167 -8.84 2.15 -16.62
C LEU A 167 -10.13 1.63 -16.00
N GLN A 168 -10.62 2.24 -14.92
CA GLN A 168 -11.90 1.88 -14.30
C GLN A 168 -13.08 2.03 -15.26
N LYS A 169 -13.14 3.15 -15.99
CA LYS A 169 -14.17 3.37 -17.02
C LYS A 169 -14.08 2.33 -18.12
N MET A 170 -12.88 1.95 -18.54
CA MET A 170 -12.65 0.92 -19.55
C MET A 170 -13.12 -0.45 -19.07
N THR A 171 -12.81 -0.84 -17.83
CA THR A 171 -13.29 -2.10 -17.23
C THR A 171 -14.81 -2.15 -17.17
N GLN A 172 -15.44 -1.07 -16.70
CA GLN A 172 -16.90 -0.97 -16.65
C GLN A 172 -17.54 -1.09 -18.03
N PHE A 173 -16.92 -0.45 -19.03
CA PHE A 173 -17.35 -0.54 -20.42
C PHE A 173 -17.24 -1.98 -20.96
N MET A 174 -16.15 -2.68 -20.67
CA MET A 174 -15.97 -4.09 -21.08
C MET A 174 -17.01 -5.02 -20.43
N GLU A 175 -17.38 -4.79 -19.17
CA GLU A 175 -18.44 -5.55 -18.51
C GLU A 175 -19.80 -5.30 -19.16
N SER A 176 -20.15 -4.04 -19.41
CA SER A 176 -21.40 -3.70 -20.11
C SER A 176 -21.45 -4.30 -21.52
N MET A 177 -20.33 -4.32 -22.24
CA MET A 177 -20.22 -5.01 -23.52
C MET A 177 -20.49 -6.50 -23.39
N ARG A 178 -19.90 -7.17 -22.39
CA ARG A 178 -20.12 -8.61 -22.14
C ARG A 178 -21.58 -8.92 -21.84
N ASP A 179 -22.23 -8.10 -21.02
CA ASP A 179 -23.65 -8.23 -20.71
C ASP A 179 -24.54 -8.04 -21.95
N THR A 180 -24.20 -7.08 -22.80
CA THR A 180 -24.93 -6.85 -24.05
C THR A 180 -24.76 -8.02 -25.02
N ALA A 181 -23.55 -8.59 -25.12
CA ALA A 181 -23.28 -9.77 -25.94
C ALA A 181 -24.11 -10.97 -25.48
N HIS A 182 -24.13 -11.25 -24.17
CA HIS A 182 -24.96 -12.32 -23.60
C HIS A 182 -26.46 -12.13 -23.86
N LYS A 183 -26.98 -10.90 -23.78
CA LYS A 183 -28.39 -10.61 -24.09
C LYS A 183 -28.72 -10.83 -25.57
N ILE A 184 -27.78 -10.54 -26.48
CA ILE A 184 -27.96 -10.79 -27.91
C ILE A 184 -27.99 -12.29 -28.18
N GLU A 185 -27.06 -13.06 -27.59
CA GLU A 185 -27.05 -14.53 -27.69
C GLU A 185 -28.34 -15.15 -27.16
N SER A 186 -28.80 -14.75 -25.97
CA SER A 186 -30.05 -15.29 -25.39
C SER A 186 -31.30 -14.98 -26.21
N ASN A 187 -31.34 -13.82 -26.87
CA ASN A 187 -32.47 -13.42 -27.71
C ASN A 187 -32.43 -14.07 -29.10
N ALA A 188 -31.24 -14.38 -29.62
CA ALA A 188 -31.08 -15.12 -30.86
C ALA A 188 -31.59 -16.57 -30.73
N ASP A 189 -31.34 -17.22 -29.59
CA ASP A 189 -31.87 -18.56 -29.28
C ASP A 189 -33.41 -18.56 -29.09
N GLY A 190 -33.95 -17.49 -28.51
CA GLY A 190 -35.41 -17.32 -28.34
C GLY A 190 -36.16 -17.08 -29.65
N SER A 191 -35.58 -16.35 -30.61
CA SER A 191 -36.22 -16.05 -31.90
C SER A 191 -36.25 -17.24 -32.86
N ALA A 192 -35.37 -18.23 -32.67
CA ALA A 192 -35.35 -19.46 -33.47
C ALA A 192 -36.52 -20.41 -33.14
N TYR A 193 -37.09 -20.31 -31.93
CA TYR A 193 -38.26 -21.09 -31.52
C TYR A 193 -39.60 -20.49 -31.97
N SER A 194 -39.70 -19.18 -32.18
CA SER A 194 -40.94 -18.51 -32.59
C SER A 194 -41.21 -18.47 -34.10
N PHE A 195 -40.28 -18.96 -34.95
CA PHE A 195 -40.49 -19.03 -36.41
C PHE A 195 -40.98 -20.40 -36.90
N LYS A 196 -41.21 -21.38 -36.01
CA LYS A 196 -41.70 -22.73 -36.38
C LYS A 196 -43.21 -22.94 -36.22
N GLU A 197 -43.98 -21.91 -35.83
CA GLU A 197 -45.42 -22.03 -35.56
C GLU A 197 -46.34 -21.20 -36.47
N ASN A 198 -45.87 -20.72 -37.63
CA ASN A 198 -46.74 -20.13 -38.66
C ASN A 198 -46.59 -20.81 -40.02
#